data_AF-X1LYR9-F1
#
_entry.id   AF-X1LYR9-F1
#
_cell.length_a   1.000
_cell.length_b   1.000
_cell.length_c   1.000
_cell.angle_alpha   90.00
_cell.angle_beta   90.00
_cell.angle_gamma   90.00
#
_symmetry.space_group_name_H-M   'P 1'
#
loop_
_entity.id
_entity.type
_entity.pdbx_description
1 polymer ?
#
loop_
_entity_poly.entity_id
_entity_poly.type
_entity_poly.pdbx_seq_one_letter_code
_entity_poly.pdbx_strand_id
1 'polypeptide(L)' 'MKAVVDKDLCTGCGLCEDTCPEVFEVKDGIAIVK' A
#
# COMPACT_ATOMS: atom_id res chain seq x y z
N MET A 1 -2.30 7.65 -14.71
CA MET A 1 -2.37 8.27 -13.36
C MET A 1 -1.51 7.41 -12.44
N LYS A 2 -0.62 7.98 -11.62
CA LYS A 2 0.21 7.20 -10.68
C LYS A 2 -0.42 7.27 -9.29
N ALA A 3 -0.64 6.11 -8.66
CA ALA A 3 -1.00 6.05 -7.25
C ALA A 3 0.24 6.33 -6.39
N VAL A 4 0.04 6.99 -5.26
CA VAL A 4 1.11 7.30 -4.29
C VAL A 4 0.57 6.95 -2.91
N VAL A 5 1.39 6.26 -2.12
CA VAL A 5 1.11 6.01 -0.70
C VAL A 5 1.89 7.01 0.12
N ASP A 6 1.19 7.75 0.97
CA ASP A 6 1.80 8.55 2.02
C ASP A 6 2.19 7.62 3.18
N LYS A 7 3.49 7.50 3.43
CA LYS A 7 4.04 6.58 4.44
C LYS A 7 3.80 7.07 5.86
N ASP A 8 3.66 8.39 6.04
CA ASP A 8 3.44 8.98 7.36
C ASP A 8 1.99 8.76 7.83
N LEU A 9 1.05 8.66 6.87
CA LEU A 9 -0.36 8.34 7.13
C LEU A 9 -0.66 6.84 7.04
N CYS A 10 0.22 6.05 6.42
CA CYS A 10 0.02 4.62 6.27
C CYS A 10 0.07 3.93 7.63
N THR A 11 -1.01 3.24 7.99
CA THR A 11 -1.10 2.47 9.23
C THR A 11 -0.65 1.01 9.08
N GLY A 12 -0.29 0.59 7.86
CA GLY A 12 0.11 -0.79 7.58
C GLY A 12 -1.02 -1.81 7.63
N CYS A 13 -2.28 -1.39 7.45
CA CYS A 13 -3.44 -2.25 7.68
C CYS A 13 -3.67 -3.37 6.65
N GLY A 14 -2.97 -3.40 5.51
CA GLY A 14 -3.09 -4.47 4.51
C GLY A 14 -4.28 -4.36 3.54
N LEU A 15 -5.31 -3.57 3.85
CA LEU A 15 -6.55 -3.54 3.05
C LEU A 15 -6.35 -3.19 1.56
N CYS A 16 -5.36 -2.37 1.24
CA CYS A 16 -5.05 -2.01 -0.14
C CYS A 16 -4.45 -3.18 -0.94
N GLU A 17 -3.59 -3.99 -0.33
CA GLU A 17 -3.05 -5.22 -0.90
C GLU A 17 -4.15 -6.28 -1.04
N ASP A 18 -5.05 -6.42 -0.06
CA ASP A 18 -6.19 -7.34 -0.15
C ASP A 18 -7.16 -6.95 -1.27
N THR A 19 -7.37 -5.65 -1.49
CA THR A 19 -8.30 -5.14 -2.50
C THR A 19 -7.70 -5.22 -3.90
N CYS A 20 -6.41 -4.86 -4.06
CA CYS A 20 -5.73 -4.79 -5.34
C CYS A 20 -4.28 -5.28 -5.20
N PRO A 21 -4.06 -6.59 -5.06
CA PRO A 21 -2.73 -7.18 -4.80
C PRO A 21 -1.75 -7.01 -5.97
N GLU A 22 -2.25 -6.74 -7.17
CA GLU A 22 -1.44 -6.43 -8.35
C GLU A 22 -0.89 -4.99 -8.36
N VAL A 23 -1.47 -4.09 -7.57
CA VAL A 23 -1.11 -2.68 -7.49
C VAL A 23 -0.40 -2.33 -6.18
N PHE A 24 -0.85 -2.91 -5.07
CA PHE A 24 -0.30 -2.62 -3.74
C PHE A 24 0.31 -3.87 -3.11
N GLU A 25 1.36 -3.66 -2.32
CA GLU A 25 1.99 -4.68 -1.48
C GLU A 25 2.36 -4.03 -0.16
N VAL A 26 2.13 -4.70 0.98
CA VAL A 26 2.59 -4.18 2.28
C VAL A 26 3.93 -4.81 2.62
N LYS A 27 4.98 -3.99 2.68
CA LYS A 27 6.32 -4.38 3.13
C LYS A 27 6.74 -3.57 4.34
N ASP A 28 7.29 -4.25 5.35
CA ASP A 28 7.78 -3.63 6.59
C ASP A 28 6.73 -2.75 7.29
N GLY A 29 5.46 -3.12 7.19
CA GLY A 29 4.33 -2.38 7.78
C GLY A 29 3.90 -1.14 6.99
N ILE A 30 4.41 -0.93 5.77
CA ILE A 30 4.05 0.19 4.91
C ILE A 30 3.59 -0.32 3.54
N ALA A 31 2.49 0.25 3.03
CA ALA A 31 2.04 -0.06 1.68
C ALA A 31 2.94 0.61 0.62
N ILE A 32 3.31 -0.16 -0.39
CA ILE A 32 4.07 0.28 -1.56
C ILE A 32 3.26 0.00 -2.83
N VAL A 33 3.41 0.89 -3.82
CA VAL A 33 2.79 0.75 -5.14
C VAL A 33 3.76 0.00 -6.06
N LYS A 34 3.27 -1.04 -6.74
CA LYS A 34 4.02 -1.81 -7.74
C LYS A 34 4.19 -1.03 -9.05
#